data_AF-A0A5C7GJK7-F1
#
_entry.id   AF-A0A5C7GJK7-F1
#
_cell.length_a   1.000
_cell.length_b   1.000
_cell.length_c   1.000
_cell.angle_alpha   90.00
_cell.angle_beta   90.00
_cell.angle_gamma   90.00
#
_symmetry.space_group_name_H-M   'P 1'
#
loop_
_entity.id
_entity.type
_entity.pdbx_description
1 polymer ?
#
loop_
_entity_poly.entity_id
_entity_poly.type
_entity_poly.pdbx_seq_one_letter_code
_entity_poly.pdbx_strand_id
1 'polypeptide(L)'
;MKTIRTHLSLIILCLTFLLCFKVHSQKEVKKVRIYKVWVELTNKTKQKGFLYAVDDKSLKIIRDLPLEKESEILIIKAEDIYQIRI
;
A
#
# COMPACT_ATOMS: atom_id res chain seq x y z
N MET A 1 28.60 -1.54 49.74
CA MET A 1 29.07 -1.76 48.34
C MET A 1 28.24 -2.76 47.53
N LYS A 2 27.67 -3.84 48.10
CA LYS A 2 26.86 -4.81 47.35
C LYS A 2 25.54 -4.24 46.78
N THR A 3 24.86 -3.37 47.55
CA THR A 3 23.59 -2.73 47.18
C THR A 3 23.70 -1.79 45.98
N ILE A 4 24.78 -1.00 45.92
CA ILE A 4 25.03 -0.08 44.79
C ILE A 4 25.22 -0.87 43.49
N ARG A 5 25.89 -2.03 43.56
CA ARG A 5 26.13 -2.89 42.41
C ARG A 5 24.84 -3.50 41.86
N THR A 6 23.92 -3.92 42.73
CA THR A 6 22.60 -4.46 42.32
C THR A 6 21.72 -3.40 41.67
N HIS A 7 21.73 -2.16 42.19
CA HIS A 7 21.00 -1.05 41.58
C HIS A 7 21.56 -0.69 40.19
N LEU A 8 22.89 -0.70 40.04
CA LEU A 8 23.53 -0.42 38.76
C LEU A 8 23.17 -1.45 37.69
N SER A 9 23.17 -2.75 38.04
CA SER A 9 22.72 -3.81 37.14
C SER A 9 21.24 -3.70 36.76
N LEU A 10 20.38 -3.26 37.69
CA LEU A 10 18.95 -3.08 37.44
C LEU A 10 18.68 -1.89 36.50
N ILE A 11 19.46 -0.81 36.64
CA ILE A 11 19.40 0.36 35.74
C ILE A 11 19.84 -0.03 34.33
N ILE A 12 20.92 -0.79 34.19
CA ILE A 12 21.41 -1.28 32.89
C ILE A 12 20.35 -2.18 32.23
N LEU A 13 19.72 -3.09 33.00
CA LEU A 13 18.67 -3.96 32.50
C LEU A 13 17.46 -3.15 31.98
N CYS A 14 16.99 -2.16 32.73
CA CYS A 14 15.92 -1.26 32.29
C CYS A 14 16.27 -0.48 31.02
N LEU A 15 17.50 0.02 30.92
CA LEU A 15 17.98 0.72 29.72
C LEU A 15 18.00 -0.20 28.49
N THR A 16 18.48 -1.43 28.63
CA THR A 16 18.45 -2.41 27.53
C THR A 16 17.02 -2.77 27.11
N PHE A 17 16.09 -2.86 28.07
CA PHE A 17 14.69 -3.16 27.80
C PHE A 17 14.00 -2.02 27.03
N LEU A 18 14.26 -0.76 27.40
CA LEU A 18 13.73 0.42 26.71
C LEU A 18 14.24 0.54 25.26
N LEU A 19 15.46 0.11 24.98
CA LEU A 19 16.03 0.12 23.62
C LEU A 19 15.37 -0.93 22.72
N CYS A 20 14.95 -2.08 23.26
CA CYS A 20 14.23 -3.10 22.50
C CYS A 20 12.87 -2.62 21.96
N PHE A 21 12.18 -1.71 22.66
CA PHE A 21 10.89 -1.19 22.18
C PHE A 21 11.00 -0.14 21.06
N LYS A 22 12.16 0.52 20.91
CA LYS A 22 12.35 1.56 19.88
C LYS A 22 12.65 1.02 18.49
N VAL A 23 12.80 -0.29 18.32
CA VAL A 23 13.04 -0.93 17.01
C VAL A 23 11.73 -1.32 16.32
N HIS A 24 10.56 -1.03 16.91
CA HIS A 24 9.30 -1.41 16.30
C HIS A 24 8.85 -0.39 15.24
N SER A 25 9.11 -0.75 13.98
CA SER A 25 8.36 -0.36 12.79
C SER A 25 8.41 1.12 12.40
N GLN A 26 9.49 1.52 11.74
CA GLN A 26 9.38 2.54 10.69
C GLN A 26 8.47 1.95 9.60
N LYS A 27 7.16 2.24 9.66
CA LYS A 27 6.22 1.89 8.59
C LYS A 27 6.68 2.65 7.36
N GLU A 28 7.38 1.96 6.46
CA GLU A 28 7.56 2.46 5.11
C GLU A 28 6.17 2.63 4.52
N VAL A 29 5.68 3.87 4.50
CA VAL A 29 4.58 4.25 3.62
C VAL A 29 5.18 4.15 2.23
N LYS A 30 5.17 2.94 1.64
CA LYS A 30 5.40 2.76 0.22
C LYS A 30 4.45 3.75 -0.45
N LYS A 31 4.99 4.82 -1.02
CA LYS A 31 4.20 5.78 -1.82
C LYS A 31 3.63 4.99 -2.98
N VAL A 32 2.39 4.53 -2.83
CA VAL A 32 1.65 3.87 -3.90
C VAL A 32 1.48 4.93 -4.99
N ARG A 33 2.22 4.79 -6.09
CA ARG A 33 2.07 5.67 -7.25
C ARG A 33 0.75 5.29 -7.92
N ILE A 34 -0.23 6.15 -7.79
CA ILE A 34 -1.54 5.96 -8.43
C ILE A 34 -1.42 6.47 -9.87
N TYR A 35 -1.56 5.57 -10.84
CA TYR A 35 -1.51 5.90 -12.26
C TYR A 35 -2.92 6.12 -12.80
N LYS A 36 -3.13 7.24 -13.49
CA LYS A 36 -4.36 7.49 -14.22
C LYS A 36 -4.27 6.80 -15.57
N VAL A 37 -5.31 6.06 -15.96
CA VAL A 37 -5.31 5.27 -17.19
C VAL A 37 -6.57 5.51 -18.00
N TRP A 38 -6.41 5.43 -19.32
CA TRP A 38 -7.48 5.38 -20.30
C TRP A 38 -7.45 4.02 -20.98
N VAL A 39 -8.56 3.29 -20.89
CA VAL A 39 -8.72 1.96 -21.46
C VAL A 39 -9.74 2.06 -22.57
N GLU A 40 -9.33 1.72 -23.78
CA GLU A 40 -10.25 1.57 -24.91
C GLU A 40 -10.57 0.10 -25.08
N LEU A 41 -11.87 -0.20 -25.14
CA LEU A 41 -12.37 -1.54 -25.33
C LEU A 41 -12.56 -1.86 -26.81
N THR A 42 -12.66 -3.15 -27.13
CA THR A 42 -12.89 -3.66 -28.49
C THR A 42 -14.18 -3.12 -29.12
N ASN A 43 -15.19 -2.82 -28.30
CA ASN A 43 -16.43 -2.18 -28.73
C ASN A 43 -16.31 -0.65 -28.96
N LYS A 44 -15.09 -0.10 -28.99
CA LYS A 44 -14.75 1.33 -29.11
C LYS A 44 -15.19 2.21 -27.94
N THR A 45 -15.71 1.65 -26.86
CA THR A 45 -16.01 2.41 -25.65
C THR A 45 -14.72 2.73 -24.90
N LYS A 46 -14.69 3.90 -24.25
CA LYS A 46 -13.51 4.39 -23.51
C LYS A 46 -13.85 4.50 -22.04
N GLN A 47 -12.99 3.93 -21.21
CA GLN A 47 -13.10 4.00 -19.77
C GLN A 47 -11.88 4.73 -19.20
N LYS A 48 -12.13 5.58 -18.21
CA LYS A 48 -11.11 6.38 -17.55
C LYS A 48 -11.14 6.04 -16.07
N GLY A 49 -9.97 5.86 -15.48
CA GLY A 49 -9.87 5.63 -14.05
C GLY A 49 -8.44 5.64 -13.56
N PHE A 50 -8.26 5.21 -12.33
CA PHE A 50 -6.98 4.98 -11.70
C PHE A 50 -6.69 3.49 -11.67
N LEU A 51 -5.47 3.12 -12.05
CA LEU A 51 -5.00 1.74 -12.02
C LEU A 51 -4.95 1.25 -10.58
N TYR A 52 -5.73 0.22 -10.28
CA TYR A 52 -5.76 -0.39 -8.96
C TYR A 52 -4.95 -1.69 -8.93
N ALA A 53 -5.23 -2.60 -9.87
CA ALA A 53 -4.51 -3.86 -9.99
C ALA A 53 -4.52 -4.37 -11.44
N VAL A 54 -3.53 -5.20 -11.77
CA VAL A 54 -3.41 -5.90 -13.04
C VAL A 54 -3.24 -7.37 -12.74
N ASP A 55 -4.10 -8.19 -13.33
CA ASP A 55 -4.01 -9.65 -13.33
C ASP A 55 -3.83 -10.12 -14.78
N ASP A 56 -3.33 -11.34 -14.99
CA ASP A 56 -3.09 -11.91 -16.34
C ASP A 56 -4.35 -11.91 -17.23
N LYS A 57 -5.54 -11.90 -16.61
CA LYS A 57 -6.84 -12.00 -17.30
C LYS A 57 -7.68 -10.73 -17.19
N SER A 58 -7.28 -9.75 -16.38
CA SER A 58 -8.11 -8.58 -16.11
C SER A 58 -7.34 -7.37 -15.63
N LEU A 59 -7.86 -6.20 -15.97
CA LEU A 59 -7.43 -4.90 -15.49
C LEU A 59 -8.48 -4.34 -14.53
N LYS A 60 -8.07 -3.95 -13.32
CA LYS A 60 -8.95 -3.33 -12.32
C LYS A 60 -8.68 -1.84 -12.24
N ILE A 61 -9.71 -1.04 -12.50
CA ILE A 61 -9.65 0.42 -12.43
C ILE A 61 -10.66 0.97 -11.43
N ILE A 62 -10.33 2.10 -10.80
CA ILE A 62 -11.22 2.84 -9.91
C ILE A 62 -11.57 4.17 -10.57
N ARG A 63 -12.85 4.56 -10.58
CA ARG A 63 -13.28 5.82 -11.22
C ARG A 63 -12.89 7.06 -10.42
N ASP A 64 -13.12 7.04 -9.11
CA ASP A 64 -12.96 8.21 -8.23
C ASP A 64 -12.06 7.93 -7.01
N LEU A 65 -11.33 8.96 -6.58
CA LEU A 65 -10.56 8.98 -5.33
C LEU A 65 -11.21 9.99 -4.37
N PRO A 66 -11.14 9.80 -3.04
CA PRO A 66 -10.34 8.80 -2.32
C PRO A 66 -11.05 7.44 -2.13
N LEU A 67 -10.24 6.38 -1.98
CA LEU A 67 -10.62 4.99 -1.68
C LEU A 67 -11.45 4.80 -0.39
N GLU A 68 -11.70 5.87 0.36
CA GLU A 68 -12.36 5.86 1.68
C GLU A 68 -13.89 5.69 1.60
N LYS A 69 -14.48 5.90 0.42
CA LYS A 69 -15.88 5.59 0.14
C LYS A 69 -15.90 4.51 -0.90
N GLU A 70 -16.61 3.40 -0.63
CA GLU A 70 -16.91 2.26 -1.50
C GLU A 70 -16.68 2.57 -2.99
N SER A 71 -15.42 2.56 -3.40
CA SER A 71 -15.06 3.04 -4.72
C SER A 71 -15.37 1.91 -5.65
N GLU A 72 -16.31 2.11 -6.58
CA GLU A 72 -16.70 1.08 -7.54
C GLU A 72 -15.46 0.60 -8.30
N ILE A 73 -14.98 -0.59 -7.96
CA ILE A 73 -13.88 -1.25 -8.66
C ILE A 73 -14.47 -1.81 -9.94
N LEU A 74 -14.04 -1.25 -11.05
CA LEU A 74 -14.44 -1.71 -12.36
C LEU A 74 -13.41 -2.73 -12.87
N ILE A 75 -13.88 -3.94 -13.13
CA ILE A 75 -13.07 -5.04 -13.64
C ILE A 75 -13.29 -5.13 -15.15
N ILE A 76 -12.22 -4.93 -15.90
CA ILE A 76 -12.18 -5.06 -17.36
C ILE A 76 -11.44 -6.34 -17.70
N LYS A 77 -12.02 -7.25 -18.47
CA LYS A 77 -11.32 -8.45 -18.91
C LYS A 77 -10.29 -8.12 -19.98
N ALA A 78 -9.16 -8.81 -19.97
CA ALA A 78 -8.09 -8.59 -20.94
C ALA A 78 -8.55 -8.80 -22.40
N GLU A 79 -9.45 -9.75 -22.64
CA GLU A 79 -10.03 -10.04 -23.95
C GLU A 79 -10.82 -8.87 -24.55
N ASP A 80 -11.35 -8.00 -23.70
CA ASP A 80 -12.16 -6.84 -24.12
C ASP A 80 -11.30 -5.58 -24.32
N ILE A 81 -10.00 -5.62 -24.02
CA ILE A 81 -9.10 -4.46 -24.09
C ILE A 81 -8.49 -4.35 -25.48
N TYR A 82 -8.71 -3.21 -26.13
CA TYR A 82 -8.06 -2.87 -27.39
C TYR A 82 -6.74 -2.12 -27.17
N GLN A 83 -6.73 -1.08 -26.33
CA GLN A 83 -5.52 -0.35 -25.98
C GLN A 83 -5.61 0.29 -24.59
N ILE A 84 -4.44 0.48 -23.95
CA ILE A 84 -4.29 1.19 -22.67
C ILE A 84 -3.34 2.37 -22.88
N ARG A 85 -3.68 3.54 -22.32
CA ARG A 85 -2.84 4.74 -22.28
C ARG A 85 -2.72 5.22 -20.84
N ILE A 86 -1.51 5.60 -20.43
CA ILE A 86 -1.16 6.10 -19.08
C ILE A 86 -0.80 7.57 -19.18
#